data_AF-K1RZ02-F1
#
_entry.id   AF-K1RZ02-F1
#
_cell.length_a   1.000
_cell.length_b   1.000
_cell.length_c   1.000
_cell.angle_alpha   90.00
_cell.angle_beta   90.00
_cell.angle_gamma   90.00
#
_symmetry.space_group_name_H-M   'P 1'
#
loop_
_entity.id
_entity.type
_entity.pdbx_description
1 polymer ?
#
loop_
_entity_poly.entity_id
_entity_poly.type
_entity_poly.pdbx_seq_one_letter_code
_entity_poly.pdbx_strand_id
1 'polypeptide(L)'
;NKILKLPDNGVENNRIGGEYIWDAKLGKHTWQGGLQEGGRIGDLFAYKMIGVYSTDEEAQNANEPIDNVITVPDKTKYGGDAKWQDTDGNGVIDSKDRVYVGNIYPDWTGGINTSLSYKGFDLYCRLDFTLGHTIYNFAKGFLDYNWQGDNNMTKDVVNRS
;
A
#
# COMPACT_ATOMS: atom_id res chain seq x y z
N ASN A 1 3.85 18.53 2.65
CA ASN A 1 3.59 18.87 4.07
C ASN A 1 4.62 18.19 4.97
N LYS A 2 5.31 18.94 5.84
CA LYS A 2 6.36 18.42 6.74
C LYS A 2 5.96 18.69 8.19
N ILE A 3 6.12 17.70 9.07
CA ILE A 3 5.89 17.85 10.50
C ILE A 3 7.07 18.62 11.09
N LEU A 4 6.79 19.79 11.68
CA LEU A 4 7.84 20.68 12.19
C LEU A 4 8.19 20.39 13.65
N LYS A 5 7.20 20.07 14.47
CA LYS A 5 7.38 19.86 15.90
C LYS A 5 6.30 18.94 16.46
N LEU A 6 6.70 18.05 17.36
CA LEU A 6 5.83 17.18 18.16
C LEU A 6 6.19 17.36 19.65
N PRO A 7 5.30 16.95 20.58
CA PRO A 7 5.66 16.84 21.99
C PRO A 7 6.84 15.88 22.19
N ASP A 8 7.81 16.26 23.02
CA ASP A 8 8.94 15.39 23.36
C ASP A 8 8.44 14.11 24.04
N ASN A 9 8.87 12.97 23.52
CA ASN A 9 8.53 11.65 24.03
C ASN A 9 9.77 10.75 24.24
N GLY A 10 10.98 11.32 24.12
CA GLY A 10 12.25 10.59 24.27
C GLY A 10 12.60 9.61 23.14
N VAL A 11 11.79 9.54 22.08
CA VAL A 11 12.06 8.74 20.87
C VAL A 11 12.68 9.62 19.79
N GLU A 12 13.50 9.05 18.92
CA GLU A 12 14.06 9.74 17.75
C GLU A 12 12.97 10.50 16.97
N ASN A 13 13.21 11.80 16.74
CA ASN A 13 12.28 12.71 16.05
C ASN A 13 10.88 12.79 16.69
N ASN A 14 10.75 12.51 17.99
CA ASN A 14 9.48 12.52 18.71
C ASN A 14 8.43 11.62 18.05
N ARG A 15 8.86 10.48 17.48
CA ARG A 15 7.99 9.60 16.70
C ARG A 15 6.82 9.08 17.53
N ILE A 16 5.61 9.20 17.00
CA ILE A 16 4.38 8.64 17.56
C ILE A 16 3.86 7.59 16.56
N GLY A 17 3.83 6.34 17.00
CA GLY A 17 3.45 5.19 16.18
C GLY A 17 4.51 4.80 15.15
N GLY A 18 4.07 4.33 13.99
CA GLY A 18 4.92 3.78 12.94
C GLY A 18 4.85 2.26 12.87
N GLU A 19 5.52 1.70 11.87
CA GLU A 19 5.57 0.27 11.57
C GLU A 19 7.02 -0.20 11.74
N TYR A 20 7.23 -1.31 12.44
CA TYR A 20 8.56 -1.93 12.56
C TYR A 20 8.72 -2.93 11.42
N ILE A 21 9.43 -2.55 10.37
CA ILE A 21 9.49 -3.28 9.10
C ILE A 21 10.92 -3.46 8.61
N TRP A 22 11.13 -4.39 7.70
CA TRP A 22 12.44 -4.62 7.08
C TRP A 22 12.83 -3.48 6.13
N ASP A 23 14.05 -2.94 6.30
CA ASP A 23 14.65 -2.03 5.32
C ASP A 23 15.76 -2.75 4.55
N ALA A 24 15.47 -3.11 3.30
CA ALA A 24 16.41 -3.80 2.42
C ALA A 24 17.68 -2.97 2.10
N LYS A 25 17.63 -1.63 2.19
CA LYS A 25 18.82 -0.78 1.97
C LYS A 25 19.75 -0.78 3.18
N LEU A 26 19.18 -0.91 4.37
CA LEU A 26 19.93 -0.94 5.63
C LEU A 26 20.25 -2.37 6.10
N GLY A 27 19.60 -3.39 5.51
CA GLY A 27 19.76 -4.79 5.88
C GLY A 27 19.31 -5.08 7.32
N LYS A 28 18.33 -4.34 7.82
CA LYS A 28 17.82 -4.48 9.20
C LYS A 28 16.38 -4.00 9.33
N HIS A 29 15.67 -4.50 10.34
CA HIS A 29 14.37 -3.96 10.74
C HIS A 29 14.52 -2.58 11.36
N THR A 30 13.65 -1.65 10.96
CA THR A 30 13.64 -0.26 11.41
C THR A 30 12.22 0.23 11.59
N TRP A 31 12.04 1.20 12.47
CA TRP A 31 10.78 1.92 12.61
C TRP A 31 10.63 2.92 11.45
N GLN A 32 9.57 2.75 10.67
CA GLN A 32 9.24 3.61 9.54
C GLN A 32 7.82 4.17 9.66
N GLY A 33 7.57 5.29 8.98
CA GLY A 33 6.29 5.98 9.06
C GLY A 33 6.03 6.57 10.44
N GLY A 34 4.75 6.60 10.82
CA GLY A 34 4.28 7.29 12.01
C GLY A 34 4.39 8.80 11.89
N LEU A 35 3.88 9.51 12.90
CA LEU A 35 4.07 10.95 12.99
C LEU A 35 5.44 11.20 13.59
N GLN A 36 6.35 11.83 12.84
CA GLN A 36 7.68 12.17 13.34
C GLN A 36 8.13 13.53 12.81
N GLU A 37 8.85 14.29 13.62
CA GLU A 37 9.47 15.54 13.19
C GLU A 37 10.36 15.30 11.98
N GLY A 38 10.30 16.22 11.02
CA GLY A 38 11.01 16.04 9.76
C GLY A 38 10.27 15.20 8.72
N GLY A 39 9.36 14.33 9.16
CA GLY A 39 8.56 13.43 8.33
C GLY A 39 7.34 14.09 7.68
N ARG A 40 6.63 13.30 6.87
CA ARG A 40 5.35 13.66 6.27
C ARG A 40 4.22 12.93 6.98
N ILE A 41 3.04 13.51 6.96
CA ILE A 41 1.81 12.82 7.40
C ILE A 41 1.27 11.98 6.23
N GLY A 42 0.52 10.93 6.53
CA GLY A 42 -0.24 10.18 5.52
C GLY A 42 0.55 9.12 4.74
N ASP A 43 1.73 8.72 5.22
CA ASP A 43 2.45 7.59 4.67
C ASP A 43 1.64 6.30 4.83
N LEU A 44 1.56 5.51 3.77
CA LEU A 44 0.86 4.24 3.71
C LEU A 44 1.86 3.09 3.66
N PHE A 45 1.56 2.06 4.43
CA PHE A 45 2.29 0.80 4.44
C PHE A 45 1.32 -0.35 4.20
N ALA A 46 1.69 -1.28 3.33
CA ALA A 46 0.87 -2.44 3.00
C ALA A 46 1.74 -3.63 2.59
N TYR A 47 1.16 -4.84 2.64
CA TYR A 47 1.79 -6.02 2.05
C TYR A 47 1.84 -5.91 0.54
N LYS A 48 2.94 -6.36 -0.06
CA LYS A 48 3.07 -6.41 -1.52
C LYS A 48 2.71 -7.80 -2.02
N MET A 49 1.62 -7.89 -2.77
CA MET A 49 1.30 -9.09 -3.53
C MET A 49 2.22 -9.19 -4.74
N ILE A 50 3.00 -10.26 -4.84
CA ILE A 50 3.92 -10.54 -5.95
C ILE A 50 3.32 -11.46 -7.01
N GLY A 51 2.20 -12.11 -6.71
CA GLY A 51 1.48 -12.97 -7.64
C GLY A 51 0.34 -13.73 -6.98
N VAL A 52 -0.14 -14.74 -7.67
CA VAL A 52 -1.14 -15.71 -7.19
C VAL A 52 -0.57 -17.10 -7.44
N TYR A 53 -0.84 -18.07 -6.56
CA TYR A 53 -0.48 -19.47 -6.80
C TYR A 53 -1.35 -20.04 -7.92
N SER A 54 -0.74 -20.58 -8.98
CA SER A 54 -1.50 -21.11 -10.11
C SER A 54 -2.05 -22.52 -9.83
N THR A 55 -1.39 -23.29 -8.96
CA THR A 55 -1.76 -24.67 -8.61
C THR A 55 -1.55 -24.94 -7.11
N ASP A 56 -2.24 -25.96 -6.60
CA ASP A 56 -2.05 -26.43 -5.22
C ASP A 56 -0.62 -26.94 -4.98
N GLU A 57 0.01 -27.55 -5.98
CA GLU A 57 1.39 -28.03 -5.88
C GLU A 57 2.37 -26.88 -5.65
N GLU A 58 2.16 -25.75 -6.32
CA GLU A 58 2.96 -24.55 -6.12
C GLU A 58 2.70 -23.95 -4.73
N ALA A 59 1.42 -23.87 -4.33
CA ALA A 59 1.02 -23.29 -3.03
C ALA A 59 1.53 -24.09 -1.83
N GLN A 60 1.61 -25.42 -1.96
CA GLN A 60 2.01 -26.33 -0.89
C GLN A 60 3.51 -26.65 -0.90
N ASN A 61 4.31 -25.97 -1.73
CA ASN A 61 5.75 -26.15 -1.73
C ASN A 61 6.33 -25.75 -0.37
N ALA A 62 7.17 -26.60 0.22
CA ALA A 62 7.73 -26.39 1.56
C ALA A 62 8.61 -25.14 1.72
N ASN A 63 9.05 -24.53 0.60
CA ASN A 63 9.81 -23.29 0.61
C ASN A 63 8.93 -22.04 0.61
N GLU A 64 7.61 -22.18 0.46
CA GLU A 64 6.71 -21.03 0.46
C GLU A 64 6.55 -20.47 1.89
N PRO A 65 6.54 -19.14 2.06
CA PRO A 65 6.40 -18.52 3.37
C PRO A 65 5.10 -18.91 4.07
N ILE A 66 5.09 -18.92 5.41
CA ILE A 66 3.88 -19.15 6.20
C ILE A 66 3.17 -17.82 6.46
N ASP A 67 1.88 -17.74 6.14
CA ASP A 67 1.08 -16.52 6.31
C ASP A 67 0.55 -16.39 7.75
N ASN A 68 1.28 -15.65 8.59
CA ASN A 68 0.85 -15.35 9.96
C ASN A 68 -0.06 -14.12 10.06
N VAL A 69 -0.32 -13.45 8.94
CA VAL A 69 -1.26 -12.32 8.86
C VAL A 69 -2.72 -12.73 9.05
N ILE A 70 -3.08 -13.97 8.72
CA ILE A 70 -4.43 -14.51 8.92
C ILE A 70 -4.44 -15.25 10.24
N THR A 71 -5.35 -14.95 11.17
CA THR A 71 -5.36 -15.58 12.52
C THR A 71 -6.03 -16.96 12.56
N VAL A 72 -6.08 -17.67 11.44
CA VAL A 72 -6.61 -19.04 11.39
C VAL A 72 -5.54 -20.06 11.80
N PRO A 73 -5.90 -21.17 12.48
CA PRO A 73 -4.96 -22.22 12.85
C PRO A 73 -4.38 -22.97 11.65
N ASP A 74 -5.20 -23.17 10.61
CA ASP A 74 -4.79 -23.81 9.38
C ASP A 74 -4.08 -22.80 8.47
N LYS A 75 -2.82 -23.08 8.15
CA LYS A 75 -1.97 -22.25 7.28
C LYS A 75 -1.80 -22.84 5.89
N THR A 76 -2.55 -23.89 5.56
CA THR A 76 -2.48 -24.54 4.26
C THR A 76 -2.87 -23.55 3.18
N LYS A 77 -2.01 -23.40 2.18
CA LYS A 77 -2.25 -22.58 1.00
C LYS A 77 -2.79 -23.45 -0.14
N TYR A 78 -3.61 -22.84 -0.98
CA TYR A 78 -4.21 -23.46 -2.15
C TYR A 78 -3.96 -22.63 -3.42
N GLY A 79 -4.11 -23.26 -4.57
CA GLY A 79 -4.14 -22.56 -5.85
C GLY A 79 -5.22 -21.48 -5.83
N GLY A 80 -4.86 -20.27 -6.24
CA GLY A 80 -5.69 -19.08 -6.12
C GLY A 80 -5.33 -18.17 -4.95
N ASP A 81 -4.56 -18.64 -3.97
CA ASP A 81 -4.11 -17.81 -2.85
C ASP A 81 -3.07 -16.77 -3.31
N ALA A 82 -3.03 -15.64 -2.60
CA ALA A 82 -2.09 -14.56 -2.88
C ALA A 82 -0.66 -14.94 -2.46
N LYS A 83 0.30 -14.67 -3.34
CA LYS A 83 1.73 -14.70 -3.02
C LYS A 83 2.14 -13.35 -2.45
N TRP A 84 2.53 -13.32 -1.18
CA TRP A 84 3.05 -12.12 -0.52
C TRP A 84 4.57 -12.07 -0.62
N GLN A 85 5.11 -10.86 -0.71
CA GLN A 85 6.55 -10.65 -0.61
C GLN A 85 7.00 -10.88 0.84
N ASP A 86 7.81 -11.91 1.07
CA ASP A 86 8.67 -12.01 2.25
C ASP A 86 9.82 -11.00 2.09
N THR A 87 9.83 -9.97 2.93
CA THR A 87 10.75 -8.85 2.77
C THR A 87 12.10 -9.11 3.41
N ASP A 88 12.13 -9.87 4.51
CA ASP A 88 13.35 -10.16 5.27
C ASP A 88 13.90 -11.59 5.03
N GLY A 89 13.15 -12.43 4.31
CA GLY A 89 13.57 -13.76 3.87
C GLY A 89 13.52 -14.80 5.00
N ASN A 90 12.71 -14.57 6.04
CA ASN A 90 12.62 -15.45 7.20
C ASN A 90 11.64 -16.63 7.00
N GLY A 91 10.92 -16.68 5.88
CA GLY A 91 9.94 -17.71 5.56
C GLY A 91 8.57 -17.52 6.25
N VAL A 92 8.30 -16.34 6.78
CA VAL A 92 7.07 -16.00 7.50
C VAL A 92 6.59 -14.62 7.07
N ILE A 93 5.35 -14.53 6.61
CA ILE A 93 4.71 -13.25 6.32
C ILE A 93 4.05 -12.74 7.61
N ASP A 94 4.61 -11.68 8.19
CA ASP A 94 4.10 -11.02 9.39
C ASP A 94 4.04 -9.49 9.23
N SER A 95 3.64 -8.75 10.28
CA SER A 95 3.54 -7.28 10.24
C SER A 95 4.80 -6.53 9.76
N LYS A 96 5.98 -7.16 9.84
CA LYS A 96 7.27 -6.60 9.44
C LYS A 96 7.49 -6.64 7.94
N ASP A 97 6.67 -7.38 7.19
CA ASP A 97 6.71 -7.49 5.73
C ASP A 97 5.92 -6.43 4.97
N ARG A 98 5.39 -5.44 5.70
CA ARG A 98 4.77 -4.28 5.07
C ARG A 98 5.84 -3.41 4.43
N VAL A 99 5.52 -2.89 3.25
CA VAL A 99 6.37 -1.95 2.50
C VAL A 99 5.66 -0.61 2.36
N TYR A 100 6.45 0.46 2.22
CA TYR A 100 5.91 1.79 1.90
C TYR A 100 5.26 1.78 0.51
N VAL A 101 3.98 2.16 0.43
CA VAL A 101 3.20 2.18 -0.83
C VAL A 101 2.84 3.60 -1.30
N GLY A 102 3.34 4.62 -0.60
CA GLY A 102 3.16 6.04 -0.98
C GLY A 102 2.46 6.84 0.10
N ASN A 103 1.92 7.99 -0.28
CA ASN A 103 1.37 8.97 0.65
C ASN A 103 -0.03 9.41 0.17
N ILE A 104 -1.03 9.44 1.06
CA ILE A 104 -2.39 9.86 0.69
C ILE A 104 -2.50 11.34 0.32
N TYR A 105 -1.55 12.16 0.74
CA TYR A 105 -1.50 13.57 0.41
C TYR A 105 -0.72 13.79 -0.89
N PRO A 106 -1.23 14.63 -1.80
CA PRO A 106 -0.54 14.92 -3.04
C PRO A 106 0.74 15.72 -2.81
N ASP A 107 1.74 15.46 -3.66
CA ASP A 107 2.94 16.27 -3.74
C ASP A 107 2.64 17.62 -4.40
N TRP A 108 1.70 17.65 -5.35
CA TRP A 108 1.34 18.85 -6.11
C TRP A 108 -0.17 18.99 -6.21
N THR A 109 -0.67 20.20 -5.95
CA THR A 109 -2.06 20.57 -6.15
C THR A 109 -2.12 21.90 -6.88
N GLY A 110 -3.01 22.05 -7.84
CA GLY A 110 -3.13 23.31 -8.57
C GLY A 110 -4.31 23.33 -9.52
N GLY A 111 -4.34 24.36 -10.34
CA GLY A 111 -5.33 24.47 -11.40
C GLY A 111 -4.92 25.45 -12.49
N ILE A 112 -5.48 25.24 -13.67
CA ILE A 112 -5.30 26.06 -14.87
C ILE A 112 -6.66 26.67 -15.19
N ASN A 113 -6.71 27.98 -15.37
CA ASN A 113 -7.88 28.68 -15.88
C ASN A 113 -7.49 29.43 -17.16
N THR A 114 -8.35 29.35 -18.18
CA THR A 114 -8.13 29.99 -19.47
C THR A 114 -9.43 30.60 -19.94
N SER A 115 -9.39 31.86 -20.34
CA SER A 115 -10.47 32.55 -21.04
C SER A 115 -10.01 32.94 -22.43
N LEU A 116 -10.74 32.50 -23.46
CA LEU A 116 -10.48 32.84 -24.86
C LEU A 116 -11.72 33.50 -25.46
N SER A 117 -11.53 34.68 -26.05
CA SER A 117 -12.57 35.41 -26.78
C SER A 117 -12.14 35.61 -28.22
N TYR A 118 -12.94 35.15 -29.18
CA TYR A 118 -12.66 35.30 -30.61
C TYR A 118 -13.94 35.46 -31.44
N LYS A 119 -14.06 36.56 -32.19
CA LYS A 119 -15.18 36.86 -33.11
C LYS A 119 -16.59 36.66 -32.51
N GLY A 120 -16.79 37.07 -31.26
CA GLY A 120 -18.08 36.94 -30.56
C GLY A 120 -18.34 35.55 -29.95
N PHE A 121 -17.35 34.65 -30.00
CA PHE A 121 -17.34 33.40 -29.24
C PHE A 121 -16.47 33.56 -27.99
N ASP A 122 -17.00 33.16 -26.85
CA ASP A 122 -16.30 33.14 -25.57
C ASP A 122 -16.21 31.71 -25.04
N LEU A 123 -15.00 31.29 -24.70
CA LEU A 123 -14.70 30.01 -24.06
C LEU A 123 -14.00 30.25 -22.72
N TYR A 124 -14.56 29.67 -21.67
CA TYR A 124 -13.91 29.56 -20.38
C TYR A 124 -13.62 28.09 -20.07
N CYS A 125 -12.38 27.81 -19.69
CA CYS A 125 -11.94 26.50 -19.24
C CYS A 125 -11.29 26.60 -17.87
N ARG A 126 -11.63 25.68 -16.98
CA ARG A 126 -11.00 25.49 -15.67
C ARG A 126 -10.66 24.01 -15.49
N LEU A 127 -9.42 23.75 -15.10
CA LEU A 127 -8.91 22.43 -14.77
C LEU A 127 -8.28 22.51 -13.39
N ASP A 128 -8.69 21.64 -12.47
CA ASP A 128 -8.06 21.47 -11.16
C ASP A 128 -7.36 20.10 -11.14
N PHE A 129 -6.15 20.01 -10.57
CA PHE A 129 -5.38 18.77 -10.53
C PHE A 129 -4.68 18.55 -9.19
N THR A 130 -4.50 17.27 -8.85
CA THR A 130 -3.70 16.81 -7.70
C THR A 130 -2.84 15.63 -8.14
N LEU A 131 -1.52 15.71 -7.96
CA LEU A 131 -0.55 14.72 -8.45
C LEU A 131 0.29 14.15 -7.31
N GLY A 132 0.72 12.90 -7.47
CA GLY A 132 1.64 12.22 -6.55
C GLY A 132 1.02 11.63 -5.29
N HIS A 133 -0.31 11.64 -5.16
CA HIS A 133 -1.00 10.97 -4.06
C HIS A 133 -1.29 9.50 -4.38
N THR A 134 -1.29 8.67 -3.35
CA THR A 134 -1.72 7.27 -3.41
C THR A 134 -3.19 7.17 -3.02
N ILE A 135 -3.98 6.50 -3.85
CA ILE A 135 -5.39 6.21 -3.59
C ILE A 135 -5.53 4.77 -3.14
N TYR A 136 -6.17 4.58 -1.99
CA TYR A 136 -6.65 3.28 -1.58
C TYR A 136 -8.01 2.99 -2.24
N ASN A 137 -8.05 1.98 -3.11
CA ASN A 137 -9.26 1.58 -3.82
C ASN A 137 -10.01 0.49 -3.04
N PHE A 138 -10.94 0.91 -2.19
CA PHE A 138 -11.77 0.01 -1.39
C PHE A 138 -12.63 -0.92 -2.26
N ALA A 139 -13.24 -0.41 -3.34
CA ALA A 139 -14.12 -1.21 -4.20
C ALA A 139 -13.36 -2.38 -4.84
N LYS A 140 -12.12 -2.13 -5.28
CA LYS A 140 -11.23 -3.17 -5.79
C LYS A 140 -10.88 -4.18 -4.69
N GLY A 141 -10.51 -3.70 -3.50
CA GLY A 141 -10.30 -4.53 -2.31
C GLY A 141 -11.46 -5.48 -2.04
N PHE A 142 -12.67 -4.93 -1.98
CA PHE A 142 -13.88 -5.65 -1.65
C PHE A 142 -14.29 -6.69 -2.71
N LEU A 143 -14.26 -6.31 -4.00
CA LEU A 143 -14.75 -7.14 -5.09
C LEU A 143 -13.71 -8.16 -5.58
N ASP A 144 -12.47 -7.73 -5.79
CA ASP A 144 -11.45 -8.58 -6.43
C ASP A 144 -10.80 -9.54 -5.43
N TYR A 145 -10.66 -9.12 -4.17
CA TYR A 145 -9.99 -9.90 -3.12
C TYR A 145 -10.95 -10.57 -2.16
N ASN A 146 -12.25 -10.59 -2.50
CA ASN A 146 -13.30 -11.33 -1.79
C ASN A 146 -13.23 -11.17 -0.25
N TRP A 147 -13.01 -9.94 0.25
CA TRP A 147 -12.82 -9.69 1.70
C TRP A 147 -13.98 -10.11 2.60
N GLN A 148 -15.17 -10.37 2.04
CA GLN A 148 -16.34 -10.87 2.76
C GLN A 148 -16.67 -12.35 2.54
N GLY A 149 -15.97 -13.08 1.66
CA GLY A 149 -16.29 -14.50 1.40
C GLY A 149 -17.32 -14.74 0.28
N ASP A 150 -18.13 -13.74 -0.08
CA ASP A 150 -19.39 -13.96 -0.82
C ASP A 150 -19.42 -13.35 -2.25
N ASN A 151 -18.31 -12.79 -2.74
CA ASN A 151 -18.22 -12.13 -4.04
C ASN A 151 -17.66 -13.05 -5.14
N ASN A 152 -18.28 -13.05 -6.32
CA ASN A 152 -17.66 -13.64 -7.51
C ASN A 152 -16.45 -12.82 -7.95
N MET A 153 -15.35 -13.50 -8.28
CA MET A 153 -14.12 -12.85 -8.75
C MET A 153 -14.37 -12.08 -10.05
N THR A 154 -13.80 -10.88 -10.15
CA THR A 154 -13.88 -10.06 -11.37
C THR A 154 -12.92 -10.59 -12.44
N LYS A 155 -13.16 -10.21 -13.71
CA LYS A 155 -12.25 -10.57 -14.83
C LYS A 155 -10.82 -10.06 -14.63
N ASP A 156 -10.64 -9.02 -13.82
CA ASP A 156 -9.32 -8.46 -13.50
C ASP A 156 -8.43 -9.45 -12.74
N VAL A 157 -9.02 -10.33 -11.93
CA VAL A 157 -8.28 -11.37 -11.17
C VAL A 157 -7.76 -12.45 -12.11
N VAL A 158 -8.59 -12.88 -13.07
CA VAL A 158 -8.23 -13.92 -14.07
C VAL A 158 -7.12 -13.47 -15.01
N ASN A 159 -7.05 -12.18 -15.35
CA ASN A 159 -5.98 -11.67 -16.22
C ASN A 159 -4.63 -11.47 -15.50
N ARG A 160 -4.56 -11.71 -14.19
CA ARG A 160 -3.37 -11.52 -13.35
C ARG A 160 -2.73 -12.84 -12.88
N SER A 161 -3.34 -13.98 -13.18
CA SER A 161 -2.84 -15.33 -12.93
C SER A 161 -1.89 -15.81 -14.01
#